data_AF-G0S175-F1
#
_entry.id   AF-G0S175-F1
#
_cell.length_a   1.000
_cell.length_b   1.000
_cell.length_c   1.000
_cell.angle_alpha   90.00
_cell.angle_beta   90.00
_cell.angle_gamma   90.00
#
_symmetry.space_group_name_H-M   'P 1'
#
loop_
_entity.id
_entity.type
_entity.pdbx_description
1 polymer ?
#
loop_
_entity_poly.entity_id
_entity_poly.type
_entity_poly.pdbx_seq_one_letter_code
_entity_poly.pdbx_strand_id
1 'polypeptide(L)'
;MLRRTLTRLMSLQHSHSIPSTSSSSSSSSSSSSSSSSSSSFSITSTSTSSPYSTTSSDLTLETLRKITQTTTVLPPAPTSWQEPFTPSPRVASFAAQNNLAFSNALRMFPGQNVQSMPLRISLCPKRAFNFYHQRYFEQYEHPLTEKTLHFYEEEMKKKPLWCYVHCSGADGSNTVVRTAARRYLTKVLAQALEREGYELSGRSLKPGEKELRGTIQVVVTEGKTLLNMDGKKLEEYVGLLVRKDIVPRLSGRLHQMNQEYERGKRQQPRDRQRSQQRGNRPQR
;
A
#
# COMPACT_ATOMS: atom_id res chain seq x y z
N MET A 1 -19.91 -1.06 68.48
CA MET A 1 -20.02 0.40 68.68
C MET A 1 -19.54 1.10 67.41
N LEU A 2 -20.48 1.77 66.73
CA LEU A 2 -20.26 2.53 65.50
C LEU A 2 -19.46 3.81 65.77
N ARG A 3 -18.43 4.10 64.97
CA ARG A 3 -17.96 5.48 64.76
C ARG A 3 -17.82 5.75 63.27
N ARG A 4 -18.83 6.46 62.77
CA ARG A 4 -18.86 7.16 61.48
C ARG A 4 -17.92 8.37 61.58
N THR A 5 -17.05 8.55 60.61
CA THR A 5 -16.35 9.82 60.37
C THR A 5 -16.65 10.29 58.96
N LEU A 6 -17.43 11.37 58.90
CA LEU A 6 -17.75 12.21 57.75
C LEU A 6 -16.67 13.29 57.63
N THR A 7 -16.03 13.40 56.46
CA THR A 7 -15.33 14.62 56.01
C THR A 7 -15.32 14.59 54.48
N ARG A 8 -16.20 15.33 53.80
CA ARG A 8 -16.24 16.77 53.50
C ARG A 8 -15.83 17.00 52.04
N LEU A 9 -16.86 17.15 51.22
CA LEU A 9 -16.84 17.73 49.87
C LEU A 9 -16.13 19.09 49.86
N MET A 10 -15.17 19.27 48.96
CA MET A 10 -14.79 20.57 48.44
C MET A 10 -14.92 20.53 46.91
N SER A 11 -15.97 21.19 46.45
CA SER A 11 -16.23 21.57 45.06
C SER A 11 -15.25 22.68 44.67
N LEU A 12 -14.50 22.48 43.59
CA LEU A 12 -13.74 23.53 42.91
C LEU A 12 -14.27 23.64 41.49
N GLN A 13 -15.23 24.54 41.32
CA GLN A 13 -15.60 25.11 40.03
C GLN A 13 -14.46 26.01 39.56
N HIS A 14 -13.85 25.67 38.42
CA HIS A 14 -13.02 26.61 37.67
C HIS A 14 -13.78 27.01 36.41
N SER A 15 -14.43 28.16 36.51
CA SER A 15 -14.93 28.96 35.39
C SER A 15 -13.74 29.62 34.70
N HIS A 16 -13.41 29.18 33.48
CA HIS A 16 -12.54 29.94 32.59
C HIS A 16 -13.37 30.53 31.45
N SER A 17 -13.50 31.84 31.54
CA SER A 17 -14.11 32.77 30.60
C SER A 17 -13.43 32.69 29.24
N ILE A 18 -14.24 32.59 28.20
CA ILE A 18 -13.87 32.62 26.79
C ILE A 18 -13.69 34.10 26.39
N PRO A 19 -12.53 34.54 25.86
CA PRO A 19 -12.45 35.79 25.13
C PRO A 19 -12.92 35.57 23.68
N SER A 20 -14.04 36.18 23.36
CA SER A 20 -14.56 36.36 22.00
C SER A 20 -13.69 37.34 21.22
N THR A 21 -12.92 36.85 20.25
CA THR A 21 -12.32 37.66 19.19
C THR A 21 -13.17 37.57 17.93
N SER A 22 -13.95 38.62 17.73
CA SER A 22 -14.54 39.00 16.46
C SER A 22 -13.46 39.61 15.56
N SER A 23 -13.26 39.07 14.36
CA SER A 23 -12.87 39.89 13.21
C SER A 23 -12.95 39.16 11.87
N SER A 24 -13.72 39.80 10.99
CA SER A 24 -13.51 39.93 9.55
C SER A 24 -13.56 38.68 8.67
N SER A 25 -14.79 38.43 8.20
CA SER A 25 -15.12 37.95 6.87
C SER A 25 -14.42 38.76 5.77
N SER A 26 -13.62 38.08 4.94
CA SER A 26 -13.22 38.55 3.61
C SER A 26 -13.60 37.50 2.57
N SER A 27 -14.80 37.70 2.02
CA SER A 27 -15.31 37.07 0.82
C SER A 27 -14.42 37.42 -0.37
N SER A 28 -13.69 36.45 -0.89
CA SER A 28 -13.03 36.52 -2.19
C SER A 28 -13.72 35.53 -3.12
N SER A 29 -14.70 36.07 -3.83
CA SER A 29 -15.29 35.55 -5.05
C SER A 29 -14.22 35.50 -6.14
N SER A 30 -13.82 34.30 -6.55
CA SER A 30 -13.09 34.08 -7.81
C SER A 30 -13.98 33.34 -8.80
N SER A 31 -14.34 34.12 -9.81
CA SER A 31 -15.11 33.83 -11.00
C SER A 31 -14.63 32.62 -11.76
N SER A 32 -15.60 31.78 -12.11
CA SER A 32 -15.61 30.81 -13.18
C SER A 32 -15.34 31.46 -14.54
N SER A 33 -14.29 31.01 -15.22
CA SER A 33 -14.10 31.23 -16.66
C SER A 33 -14.02 29.86 -17.35
N SER A 34 -15.18 29.45 -17.86
CA SER A 34 -15.39 28.35 -18.79
C SER A 34 -14.93 28.77 -20.18
N SER A 35 -13.82 28.19 -20.66
CA SER A 35 -13.42 28.24 -22.07
C SER A 35 -13.75 26.90 -22.73
N SER A 36 -14.89 26.88 -23.41
CA SER A 36 -15.38 25.80 -24.24
C SER A 36 -14.65 25.84 -25.59
N SER A 37 -13.55 25.10 -25.73
CA SER A 37 -12.91 24.88 -27.03
C SER A 37 -13.55 23.65 -27.69
N SER A 38 -14.61 23.88 -28.45
CA SER A 38 -15.23 22.91 -29.35
C SER A 38 -14.40 22.77 -30.62
N SER A 39 -13.49 21.80 -30.65
CA SER A 39 -12.79 21.36 -31.86
C SER A 39 -13.55 20.20 -32.51
N SER A 40 -14.35 20.56 -33.51
CA SER A 40 -15.00 19.64 -34.44
C SER A 40 -13.93 18.97 -35.33
N PHE A 41 -13.61 17.71 -35.07
CA PHE A 41 -12.81 16.89 -35.99
C PHE A 41 -13.76 16.18 -36.96
N SER A 42 -13.82 16.71 -38.18
CA SER A 42 -14.42 16.03 -39.33
C SER A 42 -13.54 14.84 -39.73
N ILE A 43 -14.04 13.63 -39.52
CA ILE A 43 -13.38 12.39 -39.94
C ILE A 43 -13.80 12.11 -41.38
N THR A 44 -12.95 12.49 -42.33
CA THR A 44 -13.11 12.14 -43.74
C THR A 44 -12.90 10.63 -43.91
N SER A 45 -13.98 9.92 -44.23
CA SER A 45 -13.97 8.48 -44.45
C SER A 45 -13.49 8.19 -45.87
N THR A 46 -12.21 7.89 -46.05
CA THR A 46 -11.68 7.37 -47.31
C THR A 46 -11.95 5.87 -47.38
N SER A 47 -12.99 5.51 -48.14
CA SER A 47 -13.30 4.15 -48.56
C SER A 47 -12.34 3.73 -49.67
N THR A 48 -11.28 3.02 -49.31
CA THR A 48 -10.40 2.35 -50.28
C THR A 48 -10.83 0.89 -50.42
N SER A 49 -11.57 0.62 -51.50
CA SER A 49 -11.90 -0.71 -51.98
C SER A 49 -10.65 -1.37 -52.59
N SER A 50 -10.19 -2.47 -52.01
CA SER A 50 -9.23 -3.36 -52.66
C SER A 50 -9.91 -4.69 -53.01
N PRO A 51 -9.92 -5.08 -54.30
CA PRO A 51 -10.35 -6.39 -54.76
C PRO A 51 -9.11 -7.30 -54.85
N TYR A 52 -8.99 -8.30 -53.98
CA TYR A 52 -8.09 -9.42 -54.24
C TYR A 52 -8.81 -10.75 -54.06
N SER A 53 -8.91 -11.41 -55.20
CA SER A 53 -9.48 -12.72 -55.42
C SER A 53 -8.74 -13.82 -54.67
N THR A 54 -9.56 -14.74 -54.22
CA THR A 54 -9.30 -16.09 -53.76
C THR A 54 -8.36 -16.85 -54.69
N THR A 55 -7.24 -17.34 -54.16
CA THR A 55 -6.59 -18.56 -54.66
C THR A 55 -6.29 -19.45 -53.46
N SER A 56 -7.12 -20.49 -53.35
CA SER A 56 -7.02 -21.57 -52.37
C SER A 56 -5.89 -22.49 -52.81
N SER A 57 -4.79 -22.50 -52.06
CA SER A 57 -3.74 -23.51 -52.17
C SER A 57 -3.79 -24.40 -50.94
N ASP A 58 -4.25 -25.64 -51.17
CA ASP A 58 -4.20 -26.76 -50.24
C ASP A 58 -2.77 -26.96 -49.70
N LEU A 59 -2.58 -26.66 -48.43
CA LEU A 59 -1.42 -27.10 -47.66
C LEU A 59 -1.85 -28.33 -46.86
N THR A 60 -1.41 -29.49 -47.32
CA THR A 60 -1.65 -30.78 -46.68
C THR A 60 -1.07 -30.82 -45.27
N LEU A 61 -1.90 -31.25 -44.31
CA LEU A 61 -1.61 -31.38 -42.87
C LEU A 61 -0.43 -32.33 -42.55
N GLU A 62 0.10 -33.07 -43.51
CA GLU A 62 1.22 -34.00 -43.33
C GLU A 62 2.60 -33.34 -43.40
N THR A 63 2.75 -32.20 -44.08
CA THR A 63 4.07 -31.53 -44.18
C THR A 63 4.41 -30.71 -42.93
N LEU A 64 3.42 -30.29 -42.14
CA LEU A 64 3.65 -29.52 -40.89
C LEU A 64 4.01 -30.37 -39.66
N ARG A 65 3.86 -31.70 -39.72
CA ARG A 65 4.23 -32.60 -38.60
C ARG A 65 5.70 -32.98 -38.56
N LYS A 66 6.49 -32.64 -39.59
CA LYS A 66 7.90 -33.06 -39.71
C LYS A 66 8.93 -32.00 -39.27
N ILE A 67 8.49 -30.84 -38.78
CA ILE A 67 9.39 -29.73 -38.37
C ILE A 67 9.51 -29.58 -36.83
N THR A 68 8.65 -30.20 -36.04
CA THR A 68 8.65 -30.03 -34.57
C THR A 68 9.42 -31.11 -33.82
N GLN A 69 10.72 -31.30 -34.10
CA GLN A 69 11.62 -32.04 -33.18
C GLN A 69 13.06 -31.51 -33.14
N THR A 70 13.32 -30.26 -33.52
CA THR A 70 14.51 -29.57 -33.01
C THR A 70 14.18 -29.01 -31.64
N THR A 71 14.60 -29.73 -30.60
CA THR A 71 14.71 -29.24 -29.23
C THR A 71 15.67 -28.05 -29.24
N THR A 72 15.13 -26.87 -29.53
CA THR A 72 15.81 -25.60 -29.27
C THR A 72 15.89 -25.48 -27.75
N VAL A 73 17.03 -25.84 -27.18
CA VAL A 73 17.40 -25.45 -25.82
C VAL A 73 17.41 -23.93 -25.82
N LEU A 74 16.29 -23.34 -25.39
CA LEU A 74 16.19 -21.90 -25.17
C LEU A 74 17.34 -21.53 -24.23
N PRO A 75 18.19 -20.55 -24.59
CA PRO A 75 19.20 -20.06 -23.66
C PRO A 75 18.48 -19.63 -22.38
N PRO A 76 19.05 -19.93 -21.19
CA PRO A 76 18.47 -19.44 -19.94
C PRO A 76 18.28 -17.93 -20.08
N ALA A 77 17.08 -17.46 -19.73
CA ALA A 77 16.79 -16.03 -19.78
C ALA A 77 17.92 -15.27 -19.09
N PRO A 78 18.49 -14.22 -19.70
CA PRO A 78 19.64 -13.53 -19.14
C PRO A 78 19.31 -13.05 -17.72
N THR A 79 20.12 -13.50 -16.76
CA THR A 79 19.97 -13.25 -15.31
C THR A 79 19.92 -11.75 -14.96
N SER A 80 20.33 -10.88 -15.89
CA SER A 80 20.33 -9.41 -15.74
C SER A 80 18.95 -8.78 -15.61
N TRP A 81 17.85 -9.50 -15.86
CA TRP A 81 16.49 -8.95 -15.72
C TRP A 81 15.84 -9.22 -14.36
N GLN A 82 16.55 -9.83 -13.42
CA GLN A 82 16.02 -10.20 -12.11
C GLN A 82 16.95 -9.82 -10.97
N GLU A 83 17.74 -8.76 -11.13
CA GLU A 83 18.48 -8.27 -9.98
C GLU A 83 17.50 -7.91 -8.85
N PRO A 84 17.67 -8.50 -7.66
CA PRO A 84 16.81 -8.20 -6.54
C PRO A 84 16.92 -6.71 -6.22
N PHE A 85 15.77 -6.05 -6.07
CA PHE A 85 15.70 -4.64 -5.70
C PHE A 85 16.64 -4.37 -4.51
N THR A 86 17.70 -3.59 -4.76
CA THR A 86 18.69 -3.23 -3.77
C THR A 86 18.62 -1.71 -3.55
N PRO A 87 18.12 -1.26 -2.39
CA PRO A 87 17.96 0.16 -2.15
C PRO A 87 19.31 0.86 -1.96
N SER A 88 19.39 2.15 -2.30
CA SER A 88 20.58 2.95 -2.00
C SER A 88 20.88 2.98 -0.48
N PRO A 89 22.15 3.16 -0.06
CA PRO A 89 22.51 3.25 1.36
C PRO A 89 21.76 4.36 2.12
N ARG A 90 21.47 5.49 1.46
CA ARG A 90 20.69 6.59 2.05
C ARG A 90 19.23 6.18 2.29
N VAL A 91 18.60 5.53 1.32
CA VAL A 91 17.21 5.07 1.49
C VAL A 91 17.12 3.94 2.53
N ALA A 92 18.08 3.01 2.51
CA ALA A 92 18.14 1.92 3.48
C ALA A 92 18.31 2.45 4.92
N SER A 93 19.20 3.44 5.13
CA SER A 93 19.38 4.06 6.44
C SER A 93 18.16 4.85 6.88
N PHE A 94 17.53 5.63 5.99
CA PHE A 94 16.27 6.32 6.28
C PHE A 94 15.15 5.34 6.66
N ALA A 95 15.02 4.23 5.93
CA ALA A 95 14.03 3.20 6.22
C ALA A 95 14.27 2.54 7.58
N ALA A 96 15.53 2.22 7.91
CA ALA A 96 15.90 1.65 9.19
C ALA A 96 15.61 2.60 10.36
N GLN A 97 15.97 3.88 10.23
CA GLN A 97 15.73 4.92 11.24
C GLN A 97 14.24 5.11 11.53
N ASN A 98 13.41 5.06 10.49
CA ASN A 98 11.97 5.31 10.60
C ASN A 98 11.12 4.03 10.72
N ASN A 99 11.77 2.86 10.84
CA ASN A 99 11.13 1.54 10.86
C ASN A 99 10.16 1.32 9.67
N LEU A 100 10.57 1.78 8.49
CA LEU A 100 9.87 1.57 7.24
C LEU A 100 10.31 0.26 6.58
N ALA A 101 9.37 -0.35 5.88
CA ALA A 101 9.61 -1.51 5.04
C ALA A 101 9.57 -1.13 3.55
N PHE A 102 10.07 -2.01 2.70
CA PHE A 102 9.92 -1.90 1.25
C PHE A 102 8.69 -2.68 0.78
N SER A 103 8.28 -2.49 -0.47
CA SER A 103 7.03 -3.11 -0.98
C SER A 103 7.06 -4.64 -0.94
N ASN A 104 8.25 -5.25 -1.04
CA ASN A 104 8.46 -6.70 -0.95
C ASN A 104 8.11 -7.28 0.43
N ALA A 105 7.98 -6.44 1.46
CA ALA A 105 7.53 -6.85 2.79
C ALA A 105 6.00 -6.97 2.90
N LEU A 106 5.25 -6.48 1.90
CA LEU A 106 3.80 -6.65 1.84
C LEU A 106 3.47 -8.11 1.57
N ARG A 107 2.66 -8.71 2.45
CA ARG A 107 2.23 -10.11 2.32
C ARG A 107 0.78 -10.14 1.88
N MET A 108 0.51 -10.84 0.78
CA MET A 108 -0.85 -11.13 0.34
C MET A 108 -1.57 -11.99 1.37
N PHE A 109 -2.87 -11.78 1.56
CA PHE A 109 -3.66 -12.70 2.37
C PHE A 109 -3.84 -14.05 1.66
N PRO A 110 -3.72 -15.16 2.38
CA PRO A 110 -3.96 -16.48 1.81
C PRO A 110 -5.45 -16.65 1.45
N GLY A 111 -5.74 -17.49 0.46
CA GLY A 111 -7.10 -17.87 0.10
C GLY A 111 -7.91 -16.83 -0.69
N GLN A 112 -7.28 -15.74 -1.15
CA GLN A 112 -7.94 -14.80 -2.05
C GLN A 112 -8.11 -15.42 -3.44
N ASN A 113 -9.36 -15.54 -3.89
CA ASN A 113 -9.69 -15.98 -5.24
C ASN A 113 -10.00 -14.75 -6.11
N VAL A 114 -9.07 -14.43 -7.00
CA VAL A 114 -9.16 -13.28 -7.91
C VAL A 114 -10.30 -13.42 -8.93
N GLN A 115 -10.70 -14.65 -9.28
CA GLN A 115 -11.79 -14.91 -10.22
C GLN A 115 -13.15 -14.61 -9.60
N SER A 116 -13.35 -14.90 -8.31
CA SER A 116 -14.62 -14.63 -7.62
C SER A 116 -14.72 -13.21 -7.09
N MET A 117 -13.57 -12.61 -6.77
CA MET A 117 -13.44 -11.25 -6.28
C MET A 117 -12.21 -10.62 -6.95
N PRO A 118 -12.34 -9.62 -7.84
CA PRO A 118 -11.23 -9.10 -8.65
C PRO A 118 -10.25 -8.22 -7.86
N LEU A 119 -9.96 -8.60 -6.63
CA LEU A 119 -9.16 -7.87 -5.65
C LEU A 119 -8.02 -8.74 -5.14
N ARG A 120 -6.86 -8.13 -4.92
CA ARG A 120 -5.80 -8.67 -4.09
C ARG A 120 -5.50 -7.69 -2.98
N ILE A 121 -5.49 -8.18 -1.75
CA ILE A 121 -5.17 -7.36 -0.58
C ILE A 121 -3.90 -7.91 0.05
N SER A 122 -2.93 -7.02 0.24
CA SER A 122 -1.67 -7.27 0.89
C SER A 122 -1.53 -6.37 2.11
N LEU A 123 -0.84 -6.88 3.13
CA LEU A 123 -0.67 -6.19 4.41
C LEU A 123 0.78 -6.25 4.87
N CYS A 124 1.25 -5.16 5.45
CA CYS A 124 2.49 -5.10 6.21
C CYS A 124 2.20 -4.43 7.56
N PRO A 125 2.59 -5.05 8.70
CA PRO A 125 2.49 -4.40 10.01
C PRO A 125 3.39 -3.17 10.13
N LYS A 126 4.47 -3.11 9.34
CA LYS A 126 5.31 -1.92 9.21
C LYS A 126 4.76 -1.02 8.10
N ARG A 127 4.99 0.29 8.24
CA ARG A 127 4.73 1.23 7.15
C ARG A 127 5.68 0.91 5.99
N ALA A 128 5.15 0.68 4.80
CA ALA A 128 5.92 0.26 3.65
C ALA A 128 5.85 1.33 2.54
N PHE A 129 6.97 1.57 1.88
CA PHE A 129 6.99 2.47 0.73
C PHE A 129 6.01 2.00 -0.36
N ASN A 130 5.36 2.96 -1.00
CA ASN A 130 4.56 2.72 -2.19
C ASN A 130 5.43 2.09 -3.30
N PHE A 131 4.91 1.03 -3.92
CA PHE A 131 5.54 0.32 -5.02
C PHE A 131 6.02 1.26 -6.14
N TYR A 132 5.21 2.26 -6.51
CA TYR A 132 5.55 3.20 -7.60
C TYR A 132 6.77 4.09 -7.31
N HIS A 133 7.15 4.24 -6.03
CA HIS A 133 8.29 5.05 -5.63
C HIS A 133 9.58 4.23 -5.53
N GLN A 134 9.52 2.89 -5.58
CA GLN A 134 10.71 2.05 -5.44
C GLN A 134 11.75 2.27 -6.53
N ARG A 135 11.32 2.57 -7.76
CA ARG A 135 12.23 2.92 -8.87
C ARG A 135 13.14 4.12 -8.57
N TYR A 136 12.76 4.97 -7.60
CA TYR A 136 13.60 6.10 -7.20
C TYR A 136 14.65 5.69 -6.17
N PHE A 137 14.45 4.56 -5.51
CA PHE A 137 15.24 4.12 -4.35
C PHE A 137 16.33 3.13 -4.70
N GLU A 138 16.51 2.82 -5.98
CA GLU A 138 17.54 1.90 -6.47
C GLU A 138 18.96 2.39 -6.12
N GLN A 139 19.95 1.52 -6.33
CA GLN A 139 21.35 1.78 -6.00
C GLN A 139 21.87 3.08 -6.63
N TYR A 140 21.48 3.37 -7.87
CA TYR A 140 21.73 4.63 -8.54
C TYR A 140 20.59 5.59 -8.21
N GLU A 141 20.79 6.44 -7.20
CA GLU A 141 19.74 7.32 -6.70
C GLU A 141 19.17 8.22 -7.79
N HIS A 142 17.84 8.22 -7.91
CA HIS A 142 17.16 9.16 -8.78
C HIS A 142 17.24 10.58 -8.18
N PRO A 143 17.31 11.66 -8.99
CA PRO A 143 17.24 13.04 -8.49
C PRO A 143 15.98 13.39 -7.66
N LEU A 144 14.97 12.51 -7.64
CA LEU A 144 13.71 12.70 -6.92
C LEU A 144 13.69 11.95 -5.59
N THR A 145 14.75 11.23 -5.24
CA THR A 145 14.83 10.45 -4.00
C THR A 145 14.61 11.33 -2.79
N GLU A 146 15.33 12.44 -2.68
CA GLU A 146 15.23 13.36 -1.54
C GLU A 146 13.81 13.91 -1.35
N LYS A 147 13.20 14.41 -2.43
CA LYS A 147 11.81 14.87 -2.43
C LYS A 147 10.85 13.76 -1.98
N THR A 148 11.10 12.53 -2.42
CA THR A 148 10.27 11.37 -2.08
C THR A 148 10.44 10.99 -0.61
N LEU A 149 11.66 11.02 -0.07
CA LEU A 149 11.91 10.76 1.35
C LEU A 149 11.25 11.81 2.25
N HIS A 150 11.35 13.09 1.88
CA HIS A 150 10.66 14.18 2.59
C HIS A 150 9.13 13.98 2.60
N PHE A 151 8.54 13.59 1.48
CA PHE A 151 7.13 13.24 1.40
C PHE A 151 6.74 12.14 2.42
N TYR A 152 7.54 11.09 2.54
CA TYR A 152 7.28 10.03 3.51
C TYR A 152 7.47 10.50 4.95
N GLU A 153 8.43 11.39 5.21
CA GLU A 153 8.61 11.99 6.52
C GLU A 153 7.36 12.76 6.98
N GLU A 154 6.76 13.55 6.09
CA GLU A 154 5.51 14.24 6.36
C GLU A 154 4.33 13.28 6.53
N GLU A 155 4.17 12.30 5.64
CA GLU A 155 3.10 11.31 5.71
C GLU A 155 3.16 10.52 7.02
N MET A 156 4.36 10.21 7.53
CA MET A 156 4.53 9.52 8.80
C MET A 156 4.00 10.31 10.01
N LYS A 157 4.10 11.65 9.96
CA LYS A 157 3.60 12.55 11.01
C LYS A 157 2.07 12.65 10.97
N LYS A 158 1.50 12.62 9.76
CA LYS A 158 0.06 12.82 9.52
C LYS A 158 -0.74 11.53 9.70
N LYS A 159 -0.24 10.39 9.18
CA LYS A 159 -0.99 9.14 9.04
C LYS A 159 -0.25 7.94 9.67
N PRO A 160 -0.83 7.32 10.73
CA PRO A 160 -0.28 6.09 11.29
C PRO A 160 -0.42 4.88 10.35
N LEU A 161 -1.50 4.81 9.54
CA LEU A 161 -1.77 3.78 8.55
C LEU A 161 -1.66 4.32 7.13
N TRP A 162 -0.98 3.59 6.26
CA TRP A 162 -0.91 3.90 4.83
C TRP A 162 -1.78 2.94 4.02
N CYS A 163 -2.75 3.50 3.30
CA CYS A 163 -3.67 2.72 2.46
C CYS A 163 -3.40 3.05 0.99
N TYR A 164 -2.87 2.08 0.24
CA TYR A 164 -2.63 2.22 -1.19
C TYR A 164 -3.63 1.38 -1.97
N VAL A 165 -4.56 2.05 -2.65
CA VAL A 165 -5.47 1.38 -3.58
C VAL A 165 -5.01 1.69 -5.00
N HIS A 166 -4.75 0.65 -5.78
CA HIS A 166 -4.42 0.77 -7.19
C HIS A 166 -5.29 -0.16 -8.02
N CYS A 167 -5.54 0.23 -9.27
CA CYS A 167 -6.23 -0.60 -10.24
C CYS A 167 -5.26 -0.93 -11.36
N SER A 168 -5.06 -2.22 -11.59
CA SER A 168 -4.28 -2.75 -12.70
C SER A 168 -4.91 -2.31 -14.03
N GLY A 169 -4.05 -2.14 -15.04
CA GLY A 169 -4.47 -1.94 -16.43
C GLY A 169 -4.40 -3.21 -17.27
N ALA A 170 -4.13 -4.37 -16.65
CA ALA A 170 -3.96 -5.64 -17.35
C ALA A 170 -5.23 -6.11 -18.08
N ASP A 171 -6.40 -5.66 -17.63
CA ASP A 171 -7.71 -5.96 -18.23
C ASP A 171 -8.08 -5.04 -19.41
N GLY A 172 -7.17 -4.16 -19.83
CA GLY A 172 -7.43 -3.17 -20.89
C GLY A 172 -8.46 -2.10 -20.49
N SER A 173 -8.80 -1.96 -19.21
CA SER A 173 -9.73 -0.93 -18.75
C SER A 173 -9.20 0.47 -18.99
N ASN A 174 -10.08 1.39 -19.39
CA ASN A 174 -9.73 2.81 -19.54
C ASN A 174 -9.36 3.44 -18.18
N THR A 175 -8.50 4.44 -18.18
CA THR A 175 -8.07 5.22 -17.01
C THR A 175 -9.25 5.76 -16.20
N VAL A 176 -10.34 6.15 -16.86
CA VAL A 176 -11.57 6.62 -16.18
C VAL A 176 -12.17 5.50 -15.33
N VAL A 177 -12.33 4.31 -15.91
CA VAL A 177 -12.84 3.11 -15.22
C VAL A 177 -11.94 2.74 -14.05
N ARG A 178 -10.62 2.70 -14.26
CA ARG A 178 -9.63 2.41 -13.20
C ARG A 178 -9.70 3.42 -12.04
N THR A 179 -9.89 4.69 -12.37
CA THR A 179 -10.01 5.76 -11.38
C THR A 179 -11.32 5.66 -10.59
N ALA A 180 -12.43 5.35 -11.28
CA ALA A 180 -13.73 5.13 -10.65
C ALA A 180 -13.70 3.91 -9.72
N ALA A 181 -13.17 2.77 -10.20
CA ALA A 181 -13.01 1.55 -9.40
C ALA A 181 -12.14 1.78 -8.16
N ARG A 182 -11.01 2.50 -8.31
CA ARG A 182 -10.16 2.89 -7.18
C ARG A 182 -10.92 3.72 -6.16
N ARG A 183 -11.61 4.79 -6.58
CA ARG A 183 -12.36 5.68 -5.68
C ARG A 183 -13.47 4.92 -4.94
N TYR A 184 -14.19 4.07 -5.66
CA TYR A 184 -15.24 3.25 -5.10
C TYR A 184 -14.70 2.31 -4.01
N LEU A 185 -13.62 1.58 -4.30
CA LEU A 185 -13.01 0.68 -3.33
C LEU A 185 -12.39 1.41 -2.14
N THR A 186 -11.77 2.57 -2.35
CA THR A 186 -11.27 3.41 -1.25
C THR A 186 -12.40 3.81 -0.31
N LYS A 187 -13.58 4.17 -0.85
CA LYS A 187 -14.76 4.50 -0.03
C LYS A 187 -15.24 3.28 0.76
N VAL A 188 -15.37 2.12 0.12
CA VAL A 188 -15.79 0.88 0.78
C VAL A 188 -14.82 0.49 1.89
N LEU A 189 -13.50 0.58 1.65
CA LEU A 189 -12.49 0.30 2.66
C LEU A 189 -12.56 1.28 3.83
N ALA A 190 -12.76 2.57 3.56
CA ALA A 190 -12.92 3.59 4.61
C ALA A 190 -14.14 3.27 5.48
N GLN A 191 -15.29 2.98 4.88
CA GLN A 191 -16.51 2.61 5.61
C GLN A 191 -16.32 1.34 6.44
N ALA A 192 -15.61 0.34 5.90
CA ALA A 192 -15.31 -0.88 6.64
C ALA A 192 -14.41 -0.63 7.86
N LEU A 193 -13.41 0.25 7.74
CA LEU A 193 -12.56 0.68 8.86
C LEU A 193 -13.35 1.50 9.90
N GLU A 194 -14.20 2.43 9.44
CA GLU A 194 -15.03 3.27 10.30
C GLU A 194 -15.99 2.44 11.15
N ARG A 195 -16.58 1.37 10.58
CA ARG A 195 -17.42 0.40 11.31
C ARG A 195 -16.65 -0.31 12.44
N GLU A 196 -15.35 -0.50 12.28
CA GLU A 196 -14.48 -1.07 13.32
C GLU A 196 -13.90 0.01 14.26
N GLY A 197 -14.25 1.28 14.07
CA GLY A 197 -13.85 2.40 14.93
C GLY A 197 -12.55 3.09 14.49
N TYR A 198 -12.14 2.95 13.22
CA TYR A 198 -10.90 3.54 12.71
C TYR A 198 -11.14 4.41 11.48
N GLU A 199 -10.40 5.51 11.37
CA GLU A 199 -10.32 6.28 10.14
C GLU A 199 -9.48 5.58 9.08
N LEU A 200 -9.61 5.98 7.81
CA LEU A 200 -8.73 5.54 6.72
C LEU A 200 -7.25 5.90 6.98
N SER A 201 -7.00 6.94 7.77
CA SER A 201 -5.67 7.35 8.24
C SER A 201 -5.05 6.40 9.26
N GLY A 202 -5.85 5.50 9.85
CA GLY A 202 -5.49 4.58 10.93
C GLY A 202 -5.73 5.14 12.34
N ARG A 203 -6.20 6.38 12.47
CA ARG A 203 -6.55 6.96 13.78
C ARG A 203 -7.78 6.26 14.35
N SER A 204 -7.78 6.05 15.66
CA SER A 204 -8.98 5.56 16.34
C SER A 204 -10.01 6.67 16.47
N LEU A 205 -11.26 6.36 16.13
CA LEU A 205 -12.43 7.20 16.40
C LEU A 205 -12.85 7.14 17.87
N LYS A 206 -12.53 6.05 18.57
CA LYS A 206 -12.85 5.90 19.99
C LYS A 206 -11.73 6.48 20.86
N PRO A 207 -12.06 7.33 21.85
CA PRO A 207 -11.07 7.89 22.75
C PRO A 207 -10.40 6.78 23.58
N GLY A 208 -9.06 6.76 23.61
CA GLY A 208 -8.26 5.81 24.39
C GLY A 208 -7.95 4.48 23.69
N GLU A 209 -8.51 4.22 22.51
CA GLU A 209 -8.16 3.04 21.71
C GLU A 209 -6.90 3.32 20.86
N LYS A 210 -6.08 2.28 20.64
CA LYS A 210 -4.77 2.39 19.98
C LYS A 210 -4.94 2.62 18.49
N GLU A 211 -4.12 3.49 17.91
CA GLU A 211 -4.08 3.70 16.45
C GLU A 211 -3.63 2.45 15.69
N LEU A 212 -4.20 2.22 14.51
CA LEU A 212 -3.71 1.23 13.56
C LEU A 212 -2.49 1.77 12.84
N ARG A 213 -1.44 0.95 12.81
CA ARG A 213 -0.16 1.30 12.16
C ARG A 213 0.22 0.23 11.15
N GLY A 214 0.76 0.67 10.02
CA GLY A 214 1.27 -0.23 8.99
C GLY A 214 0.90 0.21 7.59
N THR A 215 0.79 -0.75 6.68
CA THR A 215 0.38 -0.50 5.30
C THR A 215 -0.58 -1.58 4.80
N ILE A 216 -1.66 -1.11 4.19
CA ILE A 216 -2.62 -1.93 3.44
C ILE A 216 -2.45 -1.56 1.98
N GLN A 217 -2.17 -2.56 1.14
CA GLN A 217 -2.16 -2.39 -0.30
C GLN A 217 -3.30 -3.20 -0.89
N VAL A 218 -4.13 -2.55 -1.70
CA VAL A 218 -5.22 -3.19 -2.43
C VAL A 218 -4.98 -3.01 -3.92
N VAL A 219 -4.97 -4.13 -4.64
CA VAL A 219 -4.85 -4.23 -6.09
C VAL A 219 -6.23 -4.60 -6.63
N VAL A 220 -6.83 -3.75 -7.46
CA VAL A 220 -7.96 -4.15 -8.30
C VAL A 220 -7.37 -4.74 -9.57
N THR A 221 -7.68 -6.00 -9.84
CA THR A 221 -7.19 -6.71 -11.04
C THR A 221 -8.05 -6.39 -12.26
N GLU A 222 -9.36 -6.28 -12.08
CA GLU A 222 -10.32 -5.98 -13.14
C GLU A 222 -11.27 -4.86 -12.70
N GLY A 223 -11.11 -3.68 -13.30
CA GLY A 223 -11.85 -2.48 -12.88
C GLY A 223 -13.33 -2.53 -13.27
N LYS A 224 -13.64 -3.03 -14.47
CA LYS A 224 -15.02 -3.15 -14.98
C LYS A 224 -15.83 -4.14 -14.13
N THR A 225 -15.26 -5.31 -13.86
CA THR A 225 -15.89 -6.37 -13.06
C THR A 225 -16.21 -5.88 -11.65
N LEU A 226 -15.29 -5.14 -11.02
CA LEU A 226 -15.51 -4.57 -9.69
C LEU A 226 -16.68 -3.58 -9.65
N LEU A 227 -16.80 -2.71 -10.66
CA LEU A 227 -17.86 -1.70 -10.72
C LEU A 227 -19.24 -2.28 -11.04
N ASN A 228 -19.30 -3.41 -11.74
CA ASN A 228 -20.55 -4.10 -12.07
C ASN A 228 -21.00 -5.09 -10.98
N MET A 229 -20.16 -5.34 -9.97
CA MET A 229 -20.47 -6.26 -8.88
C MET A 229 -21.48 -5.64 -7.91
N ASP A 230 -22.28 -6.49 -7.26
CA ASP A 230 -23.16 -6.05 -6.19
C ASP A 230 -22.35 -5.40 -5.06
N GLY A 231 -22.63 -4.11 -4.81
CA GLY A 231 -21.95 -3.32 -3.80
C GLY A 231 -22.09 -3.89 -2.39
N LYS A 232 -23.22 -4.53 -2.07
CA LYS A 232 -23.42 -5.16 -0.75
C LYS A 232 -22.45 -6.32 -0.53
N LYS A 233 -22.29 -7.16 -1.56
CA LYS A 233 -21.35 -8.28 -1.55
C LYS A 233 -19.91 -7.80 -1.38
N LEU A 234 -19.54 -6.71 -2.04
CA LEU A 234 -18.21 -6.11 -1.90
C LEU A 234 -17.97 -5.58 -0.49
N GLU A 235 -18.93 -4.81 0.04
CA GLU A 235 -18.85 -4.24 1.39
C GLU A 235 -18.77 -5.32 2.47
N GLU A 236 -19.54 -6.40 2.33
CA GLU A 236 -19.50 -7.53 3.25
C GLU A 236 -18.15 -8.25 3.19
N TYR A 237 -17.64 -8.52 1.98
CA TYR A 237 -16.35 -9.16 1.80
C TYR A 237 -15.21 -8.33 2.41
N VAL A 238 -15.14 -7.03 2.09
CA VAL A 238 -14.12 -6.13 2.62
C VAL A 238 -14.30 -5.95 4.13
N GLY A 239 -15.52 -5.81 4.63
CA GLY A 239 -15.84 -5.69 6.05
C GLY A 239 -15.40 -6.91 6.87
N LEU A 240 -15.69 -8.12 6.37
CA LEU A 240 -15.24 -9.37 7.00
C LEU A 240 -13.72 -9.45 7.06
N LEU A 241 -13.04 -9.09 5.97
CA LEU A 241 -11.58 -9.13 5.91
C LEU A 241 -10.95 -8.05 6.81
N VAL A 242 -11.55 -6.86 6.90
CA VAL A 242 -11.10 -5.81 7.80
C VAL A 242 -11.21 -6.28 9.25
N ARG A 243 -12.38 -6.77 9.65
CA ARG A 243 -12.69 -7.21 11.02
C ARG A 243 -11.86 -8.43 11.45
N LYS A 244 -11.80 -9.47 10.61
CA LYS A 244 -11.18 -10.75 10.98
C LYS A 244 -9.67 -10.76 10.82
N ASP A 245 -9.14 -10.10 9.80
CA ASP A 245 -7.75 -10.25 9.40
C ASP A 245 -6.92 -8.96 9.53
N ILE A 246 -7.39 -7.83 9.01
CA ILE A 246 -6.60 -6.59 8.98
C ILE A 246 -6.44 -6.00 10.37
N VAL A 247 -7.56 -5.70 11.05
CA VAL A 247 -7.53 -5.00 12.34
C VAL A 247 -6.72 -5.79 13.36
N PRO A 248 -6.93 -7.10 13.58
CA PRO A 248 -6.14 -7.87 14.56
C PRO A 248 -4.64 -7.91 14.25
N ARG A 249 -4.25 -7.97 12.97
CA ARG A 249 -2.84 -8.03 12.57
C ARG A 249 -2.13 -6.68 12.74
N LEU A 250 -2.83 -5.57 12.54
CA LEU A 250 -2.27 -4.22 12.66
C LEU A 250 -2.34 -3.68 14.11
N SER A 251 -3.37 -4.04 14.88
CA SER A 251 -3.52 -3.63 16.27
C SER A 251 -2.65 -4.47 17.23
N GLY A 252 -2.48 -5.78 16.93
CA GLY A 252 -1.93 -6.74 17.88
C GLY A 252 -0.39 -6.86 17.93
N ARG A 253 0.35 -6.48 16.89
CA ARG A 253 1.76 -6.93 16.72
C ARG A 253 2.87 -5.97 17.12
N LEU A 254 2.58 -4.70 17.41
CA LEU A 254 3.62 -3.75 17.81
C LEU A 254 4.27 -4.08 19.16
N HIS A 255 3.58 -4.81 20.05
CA HIS A 255 4.14 -5.21 21.34
C HIS A 255 5.12 -6.39 21.25
N GLN A 256 4.84 -7.42 20.43
CA GLN A 256 5.73 -8.58 20.34
C GLN A 256 7.02 -8.27 19.56
N MET A 257 6.92 -7.48 18.50
CA MET A 257 8.06 -7.21 17.63
C MET A 257 9.08 -6.24 18.26
N ASN A 258 8.63 -5.29 19.09
CA ASN A 258 9.54 -4.48 19.92
C ASN A 258 10.19 -5.32 21.03
N GLN A 259 9.47 -6.29 21.62
CA GLN A 259 10.06 -7.20 22.61
C GLN A 259 11.11 -8.14 21.99
N GLU A 260 10.91 -8.63 20.77
CA GLU A 260 11.90 -9.45 20.07
C GLU A 260 13.12 -8.64 19.62
N TYR A 261 12.93 -7.39 19.16
CA TYR A 261 14.04 -6.51 18.80
C TYR A 261 14.91 -6.17 20.02
N GLU A 262 14.30 -5.87 21.17
CA GLU A 262 15.00 -5.67 22.44
C GLU A 262 15.69 -6.96 22.94
N ARG A 263 15.08 -8.13 22.75
CA ARG A 263 15.71 -9.42 23.07
C ARG A 263 16.91 -9.72 22.17
N GLY A 264 16.82 -9.42 20.87
CA GLY A 264 17.91 -9.63 19.91
C GLY A 264 19.11 -8.72 20.18
N LYS A 265 18.89 -7.45 20.55
CA LYS A 265 19.98 -6.53 20.93
C LYS A 265 20.70 -6.93 22.22
N ARG A 266 20.01 -7.59 23.16
CA ARG A 266 20.63 -8.08 24.39
C ARG A 266 21.49 -9.34 24.19
N GLN A 267 21.36 -10.04 23.07
CA GLN A 267 22.05 -11.30 22.81
C GLN A 267 23.32 -11.19 21.95
N GLN A 268 23.68 -10.02 21.43
CA GLN A 268 25.00 -9.77 20.84
C GLN A 268 25.65 -8.56 21.54
N PRO A 269 26.86 -8.62 22.15
CA PRO A 269 27.91 -9.64 22.09
C PRO A 269 28.55 -9.98 23.48
N ARG A 270 28.31 -11.17 24.03
CA ARG A 270 29.22 -11.74 25.07
C ARG A 270 30.25 -12.72 24.51
N ASP A 271 30.03 -13.25 23.31
CA ASP A 271 30.91 -14.27 22.73
C ASP A 271 32.19 -13.73 22.10
N ARG A 272 32.31 -12.41 21.88
CA ARG A 272 33.56 -11.80 21.39
C ARG A 272 34.62 -11.57 22.47
N GLN A 273 34.28 -11.61 23.76
CA GLN A 273 35.27 -11.45 24.84
C GLN A 273 35.91 -12.77 25.27
N ARG A 274 35.33 -13.94 24.95
CA ARG A 274 35.89 -15.25 25.35
C ARG A 274 37.00 -15.77 24.43
N SER A 275 37.10 -15.27 23.20
CA SER A 275 38.11 -15.73 22.24
C SER A 275 39.46 -15.00 22.32
N GLN A 276 39.55 -13.85 23.01
CA GLN A 276 40.84 -13.14 23.19
C GLN A 276 41.66 -13.60 24.41
N GLN A 277 41.09 -14.37 25.35
CA GLN A 277 41.82 -14.81 26.56
C GLN A 277 42.56 -16.16 26.43
N ARG A 278 42.50 -16.86 25.29
CA ARG A 278 43.14 -18.18 25.13
C ARG A 278 44.56 -18.16 24.51
N GLY A 279 45.13 -16.98 24.26
CA GLY A 279 46.36 -16.84 23.47
C GLY A 279 47.70 -16.77 24.22
N ASN A 280 47.74 -16.79 25.56
CA ASN A 280 49.01 -16.69 26.30
C ASN A 280 49.22 -17.92 27.20
N ARG A 281 49.77 -19.00 26.63
CA ARG A 281 50.38 -20.08 27.41
C ARG A 281 51.86 -20.17 27.01
N PRO A 282 52.81 -19.75 27.87
CA PRO A 282 54.23 -19.85 27.56
C PRO A 282 54.64 -21.33 27.56
N GLN A 283 55.31 -21.76 26.49
CA GLN A 283 55.96 -23.08 26.45
C GLN A 283 57.26 -23.01 27.26
N ARG A 284 57.44 -23.99 28.14
CA ARG A 284 58.69 -24.30 28.84
C ARG A 284 59.42 -25.41 28.09
#